data_AF-A0A9E2GSG2-F1
#
_entry.id   AF-A0A9E2GSG2-F1
#
_cell.length_a   1.000
_cell.length_b   1.000
_cell.length_c   1.000
_cell.angle_alpha   90.00
_cell.angle_beta   90.00
_cell.angle_gamma   90.00
#
_symmetry.space_group_name_H-M   'P 1'
#
loop_
_entity.id
_entity.type
_entity.pdbx_description
1 polymer ?
#
loop_
_entity_poly.entity_id
_entity_poly.type
_entity_poly.pdbx_seq_one_letter_code
_entity_poly.pdbx_strand_id
1 'polypeptide(L)'
;MSMLLISGCSKKKKKTTAGKDPAAEKKDADKKATDPKSADMKAGDDTSPSTDPANPADPKTGEPGKTDPADPTDPTAGGPGKTDAPVTPGKEPTVAEKLRTMIAKAELLAAKKTDEAYKEALALVSEILKQDYSNFDAMMVMATIYYQQENMEKMRSVLDYILALHKKMNPPTEPGAMWQFMMGKYYIFLADGAESKGMNLSVISYKAQAEKFFGHSSAASHPEAIFSMGVLMLERGEINTAVELLEKAEKLGGGNVLKKEWRLPLNLGAGYLLQKKADAALTKFEYALNLNKTCEKCHYNLALLYASWDDFPQIGKIADKERAEKVIYHAKAYNEFLKKKKITDRALQIRIDSWMELARDRLAGKGSK
;
A
#
# COMPACT_ATOMS: atom_id res chain seq x y z
N MET A 1 -7.85 10.30 -4.51
CA MET A 1 -8.11 8.89 -4.05
C MET A 1 -9.60 8.55 -3.88
N SER A 2 -10.32 8.48 -5.00
CA SER A 2 -11.68 7.93 -5.12
C SER A 2 -11.62 6.46 -5.55
N MET A 3 -11.66 5.52 -4.60
CA MET A 3 -12.21 4.19 -4.91
C MET A 3 -13.74 4.27 -4.82
N LEU A 4 -14.34 4.94 -5.80
CA LEU A 4 -15.70 4.63 -6.19
C LEU A 4 -15.59 3.33 -7.00
N LEU A 5 -15.83 2.19 -6.34
CA LEU A 5 -16.01 0.91 -7.02
C LEU A 5 -17.09 1.11 -8.09
N ILE A 6 -16.66 1.18 -9.35
CA ILE A 6 -17.53 1.12 -10.52
C ILE A 6 -18.15 -0.27 -10.49
N SER A 7 -19.43 -0.32 -10.14
CA SER A 7 -20.21 -1.54 -10.24
C SER A 7 -20.36 -1.86 -11.72
N GLY A 8 -19.74 -2.94 -12.18
CA GLY A 8 -19.92 -3.45 -13.54
C GLY A 8 -21.38 -3.82 -13.75
N CYS A 9 -22.04 -3.14 -14.70
CA CYS A 9 -23.40 -3.47 -15.12
C CYS A 9 -23.47 -4.92 -15.62
N SER A 10 -24.15 -5.78 -14.86
CA SER A 10 -24.59 -7.09 -15.35
C SER A 10 -25.69 -6.89 -16.39
N LYS A 11 -25.36 -7.02 -17.68
CA LYS A 11 -26.34 -7.04 -18.78
C LYS A 11 -27.12 -8.36 -18.72
N LYS A 12 -28.33 -8.33 -18.17
CA LYS A 12 -29.34 -9.37 -18.42
C LYS A 12 -29.63 -9.42 -19.93
N LYS A 13 -29.32 -10.55 -20.58
CA LYS A 13 -29.76 -10.89 -21.94
C LYS A 13 -31.30 -10.92 -21.95
N LYS A 14 -31.94 -9.90 -22.55
CA LYS A 14 -33.31 -10.03 -23.03
C LYS A 14 -33.26 -10.77 -24.38
N LYS A 15 -33.82 -11.98 -24.42
CA LYS A 15 -34.26 -12.61 -25.67
C LYS A 15 -35.39 -11.74 -26.23
N THR A 16 -35.23 -11.23 -27.45
CA THR A 16 -36.34 -10.74 -28.27
C THR A 16 -36.34 -11.50 -29.59
N THR A 17 -37.49 -12.12 -29.84
CA THR A 17 -37.86 -12.93 -31.00
C THR A 17 -38.00 -12.09 -32.27
N ALA A 18 -37.94 -12.81 -33.39
CA ALA A 18 -37.89 -12.37 -34.78
C ALA A 18 -39.03 -11.46 -35.26
N GLY A 19 -38.71 -10.64 -36.26
CA GLY A 19 -39.64 -9.98 -37.19
C GLY A 19 -38.89 -9.65 -38.49
N LYS A 20 -39.41 -10.15 -39.62
CA LYS A 20 -38.86 -10.08 -40.99
C LYS A 20 -38.78 -8.65 -41.58
N ASP A 21 -37.66 -8.35 -42.24
CA ASP A 21 -37.42 -7.81 -43.62
C ASP A 21 -38.52 -7.06 -44.41
N PRO A 22 -38.23 -6.30 -45.52
CA PRO A 22 -36.93 -5.82 -46.07
C PRO A 22 -36.96 -4.40 -46.74
N ALA A 23 -35.83 -4.04 -47.40
CA ALA A 23 -35.65 -3.09 -48.53
C ALA A 23 -35.41 -1.60 -48.15
N ALA A 24 -34.56 -0.80 -48.81
CA ALA A 24 -33.89 -0.90 -50.12
C ALA A 24 -32.62 -0.02 -50.16
N GLU A 25 -31.65 -0.42 -51.03
CA GLU A 25 -30.88 0.38 -52.01
C GLU A 25 -30.19 1.71 -51.63
N LYS A 26 -29.08 2.16 -52.23
CA LYS A 26 -27.96 1.66 -53.06
C LYS A 26 -27.02 2.87 -53.25
N LYS A 27 -25.82 2.60 -53.76
CA LYS A 27 -24.85 3.44 -54.51
C LYS A 27 -23.57 3.75 -53.73
N ASP A 28 -22.47 3.03 -54.04
CA ASP A 28 -21.52 3.23 -55.17
C ASP A 28 -20.49 4.32 -54.81
N ALA A 29 -19.19 4.23 -55.05
CA ALA A 29 -18.32 3.18 -55.58
C ALA A 29 -16.85 3.61 -55.37
N ASP A 30 -15.98 2.61 -55.31
CA ASP A 30 -14.62 2.53 -55.86
C ASP A 30 -13.52 3.55 -55.51
N LYS A 31 -12.41 3.03 -54.95
CA LYS A 31 -11.22 2.67 -55.74
C LYS A 31 -10.14 1.88 -54.94
N LYS A 32 -9.97 0.61 -55.34
CA LYS A 32 -8.72 -0.09 -55.76
C LYS A 32 -7.42 0.23 -54.97
N ALA A 33 -6.95 -0.61 -54.05
CA ALA A 33 -6.23 -1.90 -54.20
C ALA A 33 -4.73 -1.78 -54.54
N THR A 34 -3.88 -2.33 -53.66
CA THR A 34 -2.69 -3.16 -53.99
C THR A 34 -2.23 -3.91 -52.73
N ASP A 35 -2.38 -5.24 -52.72
CA ASP A 35 -1.54 -6.20 -51.96
C ASP A 35 -0.24 -6.48 -52.76
N PRO A 36 0.81 -7.02 -52.13
CA PRO A 36 0.98 -8.48 -52.16
C PRO A 36 1.52 -9.14 -50.87
N LYS A 37 0.98 -10.36 -50.61
CA LYS A 37 1.60 -11.62 -50.12
C LYS A 37 2.58 -11.57 -48.94
N SER A 38 2.26 -12.16 -47.77
CA SER A 38 2.21 -13.59 -47.41
C SER A 38 3.55 -14.34 -47.49
N ALA A 39 4.10 -14.71 -46.33
CA ALA A 39 4.95 -15.89 -46.16
C ALA A 39 4.74 -16.47 -44.75
N ASP A 40 4.32 -17.73 -44.75
CA ASP A 40 4.20 -18.65 -43.63
C ASP A 40 5.49 -18.77 -42.80
N MET A 41 5.35 -19.02 -41.49
CA MET A 41 6.19 -20.01 -40.83
C MET A 41 5.48 -20.65 -39.63
N LYS A 42 5.64 -21.96 -39.57
CA LYS A 42 4.86 -22.98 -38.90
C LYS A 42 5.47 -23.32 -37.53
N ALA A 43 4.60 -23.86 -36.67
CA ALA A 43 4.89 -24.45 -35.37
C ALA A 43 6.06 -25.46 -35.36
N GLY A 44 6.73 -25.56 -34.21
CA GLY A 44 7.65 -26.62 -33.84
C GLY A 44 7.69 -26.75 -32.30
N ASP A 45 7.37 -27.96 -31.84
CA ASP A 45 7.24 -28.41 -30.45
C ASP A 45 8.54 -28.41 -29.63
N ASP A 46 8.32 -28.39 -28.30
CA ASP A 46 9.01 -29.11 -27.22
C ASP A 46 10.49 -29.49 -27.38
N THR A 47 11.30 -29.06 -26.41
CA THR A 47 11.81 -29.94 -25.34
C THR A 47 12.78 -29.19 -24.42
N SER A 48 12.51 -29.24 -23.12
CA SER A 48 13.47 -28.96 -22.05
C SER A 48 14.67 -29.92 -22.11
N PRO A 49 15.81 -29.53 -21.51
CA PRO A 49 16.57 -30.49 -20.73
C PRO A 49 16.72 -30.04 -19.28
N SER A 50 16.09 -30.85 -18.43
CA SER A 50 16.48 -31.12 -17.05
C SER A 50 17.90 -31.68 -17.03
N THR A 51 18.79 -31.12 -16.21
CA THR A 51 20.07 -31.76 -15.85
C THR A 51 20.31 -31.64 -14.35
N ASP A 52 19.94 -32.70 -13.64
CA ASP A 52 20.72 -33.34 -12.57
C ASP A 52 20.23 -34.79 -12.55
N PRO A 53 21.13 -35.80 -12.55
CA PRO A 53 21.69 -36.25 -11.27
C PRO A 53 23.10 -36.88 -11.34
N ALA A 54 23.87 -36.80 -10.24
CA ALA A 54 24.59 -37.95 -9.68
C ALA A 54 25.37 -37.58 -8.40
N ASN A 55 25.01 -38.25 -7.31
CA ASN A 55 25.80 -38.46 -6.10
C ASN A 55 26.89 -39.52 -6.37
N PRO A 56 28.02 -39.50 -5.64
CA PRO A 56 28.42 -40.76 -5.01
C PRO A 56 28.87 -40.60 -3.54
N ALA A 57 28.21 -41.40 -2.71
CA ALA A 57 28.73 -42.23 -1.61
C ALA A 57 29.73 -41.65 -0.58
N ASP A 58 29.25 -41.58 0.68
CA ASP A 58 30.03 -41.78 1.91
C ASP A 58 30.77 -43.13 1.91
N PRO A 59 31.88 -43.26 2.67
CA PRO A 59 31.72 -43.90 3.96
C PRO A 59 32.57 -43.32 5.12
N LYS A 60 31.92 -43.36 6.30
CA LYS A 60 32.43 -43.78 7.62
C LYS A 60 32.93 -42.74 8.64
N THR A 61 32.02 -42.52 9.60
CA THR A 61 32.16 -42.79 11.05
C THR A 61 33.35 -42.19 11.82
N GLY A 62 33.03 -41.27 12.73
CA GLY A 62 33.86 -40.89 13.88
C GLY A 62 33.06 -40.00 14.83
N GLU A 63 32.43 -40.61 15.84
CA GLU A 63 31.73 -39.95 16.94
C GLU A 63 32.70 -39.30 17.96
N PRO A 64 32.19 -38.48 18.92
CA PRO A 64 32.89 -37.31 19.45
C PRO A 64 33.77 -37.58 20.67
N GLY A 65 34.92 -36.90 20.71
CA GLY A 65 35.79 -36.85 21.88
C GLY A 65 35.23 -35.92 22.96
N LYS A 66 34.77 -36.55 24.05
CA LYS A 66 34.56 -35.96 25.37
C LYS A 66 35.87 -35.47 25.98
N THR A 67 35.81 -34.36 26.72
CA THR A 67 36.67 -34.12 27.88
C THR A 67 35.82 -33.53 28.99
N ASP A 68 35.44 -34.39 29.95
CA ASP A 68 34.97 -33.98 31.29
C ASP A 68 36.22 -33.91 32.24
N PRO A 69 36.08 -33.70 33.56
CA PRO A 69 36.52 -32.49 34.25
C PRO A 69 37.64 -32.79 35.26
N ALA A 70 38.23 -31.77 35.87
CA ALA A 70 39.03 -31.93 37.08
C ALA A 70 38.41 -31.11 38.22
N ASP A 71 38.11 -31.82 39.30
CA ASP A 71 37.54 -31.37 40.58
C ASP A 71 38.65 -31.53 41.68
N PRO A 72 38.39 -31.35 42.99
CA PRO A 72 38.47 -30.13 43.79
C PRO A 72 39.55 -30.17 44.88
N THR A 73 39.92 -29.02 45.47
CA THR A 73 40.37 -28.92 46.89
C THR A 73 40.09 -27.53 47.48
N ASP A 74 39.03 -27.48 48.31
CA ASP A 74 38.74 -26.82 49.62
C ASP A 74 39.59 -25.65 50.20
N PRO A 75 39.14 -24.93 51.27
CA PRO A 75 38.90 -23.49 51.25
C PRO A 75 39.77 -22.74 52.27
N THR A 76 39.83 -21.41 52.23
CA THR A 76 40.01 -20.62 53.47
C THR A 76 39.70 -19.14 53.27
N ALA A 77 39.20 -18.58 54.36
CA ALA A 77 38.56 -17.29 54.51
C ALA A 77 39.45 -16.05 54.26
N GLY A 78 38.79 -14.94 53.88
CA GLY A 78 39.33 -13.59 54.03
C GLY A 78 38.62 -12.55 53.17
N GLY A 79 37.54 -11.93 53.68
CA GLY A 79 37.10 -10.60 53.20
C GLY A 79 37.77 -9.49 54.02
N PRO A 80 37.48 -8.19 53.78
CA PRO A 80 36.87 -7.55 52.61
C PRO A 80 37.77 -6.44 52.03
N GLY A 81 38.01 -6.44 50.72
CA GLY A 81 38.63 -5.31 50.02
C GLY A 81 37.64 -4.69 49.05
N LYS A 82 36.98 -3.60 49.45
CA LYS A 82 36.34 -2.69 48.49
C LYS A 82 37.44 -2.14 47.60
N THR A 83 37.55 -2.70 46.40
CA THR A 83 38.27 -2.06 45.31
C THR A 83 37.20 -1.35 44.48
N ASP A 84 37.20 -0.02 44.58
CA ASP A 84 36.46 0.83 43.68
C ASP A 84 36.96 0.54 42.26
N ALA A 85 36.22 -0.28 41.52
CA ALA A 85 36.41 -0.41 40.09
C ALA A 85 36.25 0.99 39.48
N PRO A 86 37.20 1.47 38.66
CA PRO A 86 37.03 2.75 37.99
C PRO A 86 35.76 2.66 37.15
N VAL A 87 34.77 3.50 37.48
CA VAL A 87 33.68 3.81 36.58
C VAL A 87 34.33 4.37 35.32
N THR A 88 34.43 3.56 34.28
CA THR A 88 34.89 4.02 32.97
C THR A 88 33.99 5.17 32.56
N PRO A 89 34.53 6.39 32.31
CA PRO A 89 33.74 7.47 31.76
C PRO A 89 33.14 6.98 30.44
N GLY A 90 31.82 7.07 30.29
CA GLY A 90 31.15 6.70 29.05
C GLY A 90 31.82 7.45 27.89
N LYS A 91 32.27 6.70 26.87
CA LYS A 91 32.88 7.29 25.66
C LYS A 91 31.99 8.41 25.13
N GLU A 92 32.54 9.60 24.94
CA GLU A 92 31.80 10.69 24.30
C GLU A 92 31.29 10.22 22.92
N PRO A 93 30.02 10.51 22.58
CA PRO A 93 29.47 10.11 21.30
C PRO A 93 30.21 10.80 20.16
N THR A 94 30.49 10.04 19.11
CA THR A 94 31.10 10.52 17.88
C THR A 94 30.22 11.59 17.21
N VAL A 95 30.80 12.42 16.34
CA VAL A 95 30.04 13.43 15.57
C VAL A 95 28.89 12.77 14.78
N ALA A 96 29.15 11.61 14.15
CA ALA A 96 28.13 10.87 13.41
C ALA A 96 26.99 10.34 14.29
N GLU A 97 27.27 9.94 15.54
CA GLU A 97 26.23 9.55 16.50
C GLU A 97 25.40 10.76 16.94
N LYS A 98 26.05 11.90 17.22
CA LYS A 98 25.37 13.15 17.56
C LYS A 98 24.41 13.59 16.45
N LEU A 99 24.85 13.59 15.19
CA LEU A 99 24.00 13.94 14.05
C LEU A 99 22.82 12.98 13.90
N ARG A 100 23.04 11.66 14.03
CA ARG A 100 21.95 10.66 14.01
C ARG A 100 20.91 10.90 15.10
N THR A 101 21.32 11.24 16.32
CA THR A 101 20.39 11.60 17.40
C THR A 101 19.60 12.87 17.07
N MET A 102 20.23 13.87 16.46
CA MET A 102 19.54 15.08 16.03
C MET A 102 18.51 14.80 14.93
N ILE A 103 18.82 13.93 13.96
CA ILE A 103 17.90 13.51 12.90
C ILE A 103 16.68 12.81 13.51
N ALA A 104 16.89 11.82 14.39
CA ALA A 104 15.79 11.12 15.05
C ALA A 104 14.89 12.07 15.87
N LYS A 105 15.49 13.09 16.52
CA LYS A 105 14.73 14.14 17.20
C LYS A 105 13.91 14.99 16.21
N ALA A 106 14.50 15.35 15.06
CA ALA A 106 13.80 16.10 14.02
C ALA A 106 12.64 15.30 13.42
N GLU A 107 12.80 13.99 13.21
CA GLU A 107 11.73 13.08 12.77
C GLU A 107 10.58 13.02 13.78
N LEU A 108 10.90 12.87 15.08
CA LEU A 108 9.90 12.86 16.14
C LEU A 108 9.11 14.17 16.20
N LEU A 109 9.78 15.30 16.00
CA LEU A 109 9.14 16.62 15.92
C LEU A 109 8.25 16.73 14.69
N ALA A 110 8.75 16.34 13.51
CA ALA A 110 7.96 16.31 12.28
C ALA A 110 6.71 15.44 12.41
N ALA A 111 6.79 14.31 13.12
CA ALA A 111 5.64 13.44 13.35
C ALA A 111 4.49 14.09 14.14
N LYS A 112 4.74 15.17 14.89
CA LYS A 112 3.69 15.91 15.63
C LYS A 112 2.78 16.74 14.73
N LYS A 113 3.23 17.06 13.51
CA LYS A 113 2.47 17.80 12.50
C LYS A 113 1.93 19.16 12.95
N THR A 114 2.72 19.92 13.70
CA THR A 114 2.40 21.30 14.11
C THR A 114 3.44 22.28 13.59
N ASP A 115 3.06 23.53 13.37
CA ASP A 115 3.95 24.55 12.83
C ASP A 115 5.14 24.83 13.77
N GLU A 116 4.93 24.81 15.08
CA GLU A 116 5.99 24.94 16.07
C GLU A 116 6.98 23.77 15.98
N ALA A 117 6.47 22.54 15.90
CA ALA A 117 7.31 21.34 15.81
C ALA A 117 8.07 21.29 14.48
N TYR A 118 7.46 21.74 13.38
CA TYR A 118 8.15 21.88 12.09
C TYR A 118 9.26 22.92 12.14
N LYS A 119 9.03 24.08 12.76
CA LYS A 119 10.08 25.10 12.94
C LYS A 119 11.26 24.55 13.75
N GLU A 120 10.99 23.87 14.86
CA GLU A 120 12.03 23.23 15.67
C GLU A 120 12.79 22.14 14.89
N ALA A 121 12.07 21.28 14.15
CA ALA A 121 12.68 20.23 13.34
C ALA A 121 13.57 20.81 12.24
N LEU A 122 13.11 21.85 11.53
CA LEU A 122 13.89 22.52 10.48
C LEU A 122 15.12 23.25 11.04
N ALA A 123 15.05 23.77 12.28
CA ALA A 123 16.21 24.34 12.96
C ALA A 123 17.28 23.27 13.24
N LEU A 124 16.86 22.09 13.71
CA LEU A 124 17.78 20.95 13.89
C LEU A 124 18.39 20.50 12.56
N VAL A 125 17.56 20.36 11.52
CA VAL A 125 18.04 20.03 10.17
C VAL A 125 19.06 21.06 9.68
N SER A 126 18.79 22.35 9.87
CA SER A 126 19.73 23.41 9.48
C SER A 126 21.06 23.29 10.22
N GLU A 127 21.05 22.92 11.50
CA GLU A 127 22.26 22.70 12.28
C GLU A 127 23.05 21.47 11.83
N ILE A 128 22.35 20.37 11.50
CA ILE A 128 22.97 19.18 10.90
C ILE A 128 23.65 19.55 9.58
N LEU A 129 22.96 20.27 8.70
CA LEU A 129 23.46 20.64 7.38
C LEU A 129 24.64 21.63 7.41
N LYS A 130 24.85 22.37 8.51
CA LYS A 130 26.08 23.16 8.70
C LYS A 130 27.30 22.28 8.98
N GLN A 131 27.10 21.17 9.69
CA GLN A 131 28.17 20.23 10.03
C GLN A 131 28.44 19.24 8.90
N ASP A 132 27.37 18.77 8.25
CA ASP A 132 27.39 17.88 7.10
C ASP A 132 26.35 18.33 6.09
N TYR A 133 26.76 19.17 5.14
CA TYR A 133 25.90 19.70 4.09
C TYR A 133 25.39 18.62 3.12
N SER A 134 25.95 17.41 3.19
CA SER A 134 25.58 16.25 2.35
C SER A 134 24.70 15.25 3.07
N ASN A 135 24.22 15.58 4.27
CA ASN A 135 23.39 14.69 5.05
C ASN A 135 22.01 14.48 4.43
N PHE A 136 21.87 13.42 3.62
CA PHE A 136 20.63 13.12 2.90
C PHE A 136 19.46 12.82 3.83
N ASP A 137 19.70 12.19 4.97
CA ASP A 137 18.65 11.87 5.94
C ASP A 137 18.03 13.14 6.52
N ALA A 138 18.84 14.14 6.89
CA ALA A 138 18.35 15.44 7.34
C ALA A 138 17.52 16.16 6.26
N MET A 139 17.94 16.09 4.98
CA MET A 139 17.17 16.65 3.87
C MET A 139 15.89 15.85 3.60
N MET A 140 15.86 14.53 3.83
CA MET A 140 14.64 13.73 3.75
C MET A 140 13.63 14.13 4.82
N VAL A 141 14.08 14.42 6.04
CA VAL A 141 13.22 15.00 7.08
C VAL A 141 12.64 16.34 6.61
N MET A 142 13.47 17.21 6.02
CA MET A 142 13.01 18.48 5.44
C MET A 142 11.96 18.29 4.34
N ALA A 143 12.19 17.38 3.39
CA ALA A 143 11.24 17.05 2.34
C ALA A 143 9.92 16.49 2.91
N THR A 144 10.00 15.69 3.97
CA THR A 144 8.83 15.14 4.68
C THR A 144 8.01 16.24 5.34
N ILE A 145 8.66 17.20 6.00
CA ILE A 145 7.99 18.36 6.58
C ILE A 145 7.29 19.17 5.49
N TYR A 146 7.97 19.48 4.39
CA TYR A 146 7.36 20.24 3.30
C TYR A 146 6.20 19.50 2.62
N TYR A 147 6.28 18.17 2.50
CA TYR A 147 5.15 17.36 2.05
C TYR A 147 3.95 17.49 3.00
N GLN A 148 4.17 17.41 4.32
CA GLN A 148 3.11 17.51 5.32
C GLN A 148 2.52 18.93 5.43
N GLN A 149 3.29 19.95 5.09
CA GLN A 149 2.83 21.34 4.94
C GLN A 149 2.16 21.61 3.58
N GLU A 150 2.07 20.60 2.72
CA GLU A 150 1.61 20.71 1.34
C GLU A 150 2.39 21.74 0.49
N ASN A 151 3.60 22.08 0.93
CA ASN A 151 4.50 23.00 0.22
C ASN A 151 5.32 22.24 -0.83
N MET A 152 4.65 21.89 -1.92
CA MET A 152 5.24 21.08 -2.99
C MET A 152 6.41 21.77 -3.71
N GLU A 153 6.43 23.10 -3.75
CA GLU A 153 7.54 23.86 -4.35
C GLU A 153 8.83 23.65 -3.56
N LYS A 154 8.78 23.84 -2.23
CA LYS A 154 9.93 23.60 -1.37
C LYS A 154 10.31 22.12 -1.32
N MET A 155 9.32 21.23 -1.24
CA MET A 155 9.56 19.79 -1.30
C MET A 155 10.31 19.42 -2.59
N ARG A 156 9.86 19.91 -3.75
CA ARG A 156 10.50 19.64 -5.03
C ARG A 156 11.93 20.16 -5.08
N SER A 157 12.15 21.40 -4.63
CA SER A 157 13.48 22.01 -4.57
C SER A 157 14.45 21.17 -3.74
N VAL A 158 14.02 20.68 -2.58
CA VAL A 158 14.84 19.79 -1.73
C VAL A 158 15.14 18.46 -2.43
N LEU A 159 14.15 17.83 -3.05
CA LEU A 159 14.35 16.55 -3.77
C LEU A 159 15.29 16.70 -4.97
N ASP A 160 15.19 17.80 -5.71
CA ASP A 160 16.10 18.12 -6.82
C ASP A 160 17.52 18.40 -6.33
N TYR A 161 17.67 19.11 -5.22
CA TYR A 161 18.97 19.35 -4.59
C TYR A 161 19.64 18.04 -4.16
N ILE A 162 18.89 17.13 -3.54
CA ILE A 162 19.38 15.81 -3.16
C ILE A 162 19.84 15.02 -4.39
N LEU A 163 19.06 15.02 -5.47
CA LEU A 163 19.42 14.35 -6.71
C LEU A 163 20.72 14.93 -7.31
N ALA A 164 20.85 16.25 -7.35
CA ALA A 164 22.04 16.92 -7.87
C ALA A 164 23.28 16.59 -7.03
N LEU A 165 23.16 16.61 -5.71
CA LEU A 165 24.25 16.30 -4.81
C LEU A 165 24.66 14.82 -4.87
N HIS A 166 23.68 13.91 -4.95
CA HIS A 166 23.94 12.48 -5.09
C HIS A 166 24.70 12.16 -6.38
N LYS A 167 24.30 12.76 -7.52
CA LYS A 167 25.02 12.61 -8.80
C LYS A 167 26.47 13.09 -8.73
N LYS A 168 26.74 14.12 -7.94
CA LYS A 168 28.09 14.67 -7.75
C LYS A 168 28.97 13.76 -6.87
N MET A 169 28.38 13.14 -5.85
CA MET A 169 29.13 12.39 -4.82
C MET A 169 29.23 10.89 -5.09
N ASN A 170 28.21 10.29 -5.71
CA ASN A 170 28.10 8.83 -5.93
C ASN A 170 27.60 8.48 -7.35
N PRO A 171 28.33 8.84 -8.42
CA PRO A 171 28.01 8.33 -9.75
C PRO A 171 28.29 6.81 -9.80
N PRO A 172 27.40 5.93 -10.29
CA PRO A 172 26.16 6.18 -11.04
C PRO A 172 24.85 5.85 -10.30
N THR A 173 24.83 5.84 -8.95
CA THR A 173 23.66 5.35 -8.20
C THR A 173 22.58 6.42 -8.07
N GLU A 174 21.31 6.01 -8.27
CA GLU A 174 20.16 6.87 -7.97
C GLU A 174 19.98 7.03 -6.45
N PRO A 175 19.33 8.11 -5.97
CA PRO A 175 19.02 8.26 -4.56
C PRO A 175 18.23 7.06 -3.99
N GLY A 176 18.41 6.84 -2.69
CA GLY A 176 17.88 5.67 -1.98
C GLY A 176 16.34 5.59 -1.93
N ALA A 177 15.85 4.51 -1.32
CA ALA A 177 14.44 4.13 -1.28
C ALA A 177 13.50 5.26 -0.82
N MET A 178 13.89 5.99 0.22
CA MET A 178 13.08 7.08 0.78
C MET A 178 12.92 8.24 -0.20
N TRP A 179 13.98 8.60 -0.94
CA TRP A 179 13.89 9.66 -1.94
C TRP A 179 12.95 9.27 -3.09
N GLN A 180 13.04 8.04 -3.58
CA GLN A 180 12.13 7.51 -4.61
C GLN A 180 10.69 7.54 -4.12
N PHE A 181 10.45 7.07 -2.90
CA PHE A 181 9.13 7.14 -2.28
C PHE A 181 8.60 8.58 -2.22
N MET A 182 9.41 9.53 -1.76
CA MET A 182 9.02 10.93 -1.66
C MET A 182 8.76 11.58 -3.02
N MET A 183 9.51 11.22 -4.05
CA MET A 183 9.23 11.63 -5.44
C MET A 183 7.91 11.06 -5.93
N GLY A 184 7.63 9.77 -5.68
CA GLY A 184 6.34 9.17 -5.98
C GLY A 184 5.19 9.89 -5.26
N LYS A 185 5.36 10.22 -3.98
CA LYS A 185 4.39 10.99 -3.18
C LYS A 185 4.13 12.39 -3.73
N TYR A 186 5.15 13.08 -4.24
CA TYR A 186 5.01 14.36 -4.93
C TYR A 186 4.09 14.23 -6.16
N TYR A 187 4.30 13.21 -7.00
CA TYR A 187 3.45 13.00 -8.17
C TYR A 187 2.02 12.58 -7.83
N ILE A 188 1.82 11.79 -6.75
CA ILE A 188 0.47 11.50 -6.25
C ILE A 188 -0.24 12.79 -5.83
N PHE A 189 0.45 13.70 -5.15
CA PHE A 189 -0.14 14.98 -4.77
C PHE A 189 -0.56 15.80 -6.01
N LEU A 190 0.29 15.85 -7.05
CA LEU A 190 -0.06 16.50 -8.31
C LEU A 190 -1.25 15.83 -9.00
N ALA A 191 -1.34 14.50 -8.93
CA ALA A 191 -2.46 13.74 -9.47
C ALA A 191 -3.78 14.06 -8.74
N ASP A 192 -3.79 14.08 -7.40
CA ASP A 192 -4.98 14.43 -6.62
C ASP A 192 -5.40 15.89 -6.90
N GLY A 193 -4.43 16.82 -7.01
CA GLY A 193 -4.69 18.19 -7.41
C GLY A 193 -5.28 18.31 -8.82
N ALA A 194 -4.78 17.53 -9.78
CA ALA A 194 -5.33 17.47 -11.13
C ALA A 194 -6.74 16.84 -11.17
N GLU A 195 -6.98 15.80 -10.37
CA GLU A 195 -8.28 15.13 -10.23
C GLU A 195 -9.34 16.13 -9.72
N SER A 196 -9.01 16.91 -8.70
CA SER A 196 -9.91 17.96 -8.17
C SER A 196 -10.30 19.03 -9.19
N LYS A 197 -9.48 19.21 -10.23
CA LYS A 197 -9.69 20.17 -11.33
C LYS A 197 -10.29 19.52 -12.57
N GLY A 198 -10.61 18.23 -12.53
CA GLY A 198 -11.14 17.48 -13.67
C GLY A 198 -10.13 17.22 -14.80
N MET A 199 -8.83 17.36 -14.54
CA MET A 199 -7.77 17.23 -15.55
C MET A 199 -7.32 15.78 -15.73
N ASN A 200 -8.17 14.94 -16.34
CA ASN A 200 -7.98 13.49 -16.42
C ASN A 200 -6.64 13.06 -17.07
N LEU A 201 -6.19 13.74 -18.13
CA LEU A 201 -4.91 13.41 -18.78
C LEU A 201 -3.71 13.64 -17.86
N SER A 202 -3.72 14.76 -17.12
CA SER A 202 -2.69 15.07 -16.14
C SER A 202 -2.68 14.06 -14.99
N VAL A 203 -3.87 13.61 -14.53
CA VAL A 203 -3.99 12.55 -13.52
C VAL A 203 -3.29 11.28 -13.99
N ILE A 204 -3.56 10.83 -15.21
CA ILE A 204 -2.96 9.61 -15.78
C ILE A 204 -1.43 9.77 -15.86
N SER A 205 -0.95 10.91 -16.38
CA SER A 205 0.49 11.19 -16.49
C SER A 205 1.17 11.17 -15.12
N TYR A 206 0.62 11.90 -14.14
CA TYR A 206 1.22 11.98 -12.82
C TYR A 206 1.20 10.65 -12.09
N LYS A 207 0.12 9.85 -12.21
CA LYS A 207 0.10 8.49 -11.64
C LYS A 207 1.14 7.59 -12.31
N ALA A 208 1.33 7.67 -13.62
CA ALA A 208 2.38 6.92 -14.33
C ALA A 208 3.79 7.33 -13.88
N GLN A 209 4.02 8.63 -13.62
CA GLN A 209 5.28 9.06 -12.99
C GLN A 209 5.43 8.48 -11.59
N ALA A 210 4.41 8.57 -10.74
CA ALA A 210 4.47 8.01 -9.39
C ALA A 210 4.78 6.50 -9.40
N GLU A 211 4.16 5.75 -10.32
CA GLU A 211 4.42 4.33 -10.54
C GLU A 211 5.90 4.07 -10.86
N LYS A 212 6.52 4.87 -11.73
CA LYS A 212 7.96 4.75 -12.04
C LYS A 212 8.83 4.89 -10.79
N PHE A 213 8.52 5.85 -9.92
CA PHE A 213 9.28 6.07 -8.68
C PHE A 213 9.05 4.96 -7.66
N PHE A 214 7.80 4.53 -7.44
CA PHE A 214 7.50 3.44 -6.50
C PHE A 214 8.01 2.07 -6.98
N GLY A 215 8.02 1.85 -8.29
CA GLY A 215 8.53 0.63 -8.93
C GLY A 215 10.06 0.62 -9.12
N HIS A 216 10.77 1.69 -8.75
CA HIS A 216 12.23 1.72 -8.86
C HIS A 216 12.87 0.64 -7.98
N SER A 217 13.97 0.04 -8.43
CA SER A 217 14.64 -1.08 -7.75
C SER A 217 15.03 -0.74 -6.30
N SER A 218 15.49 0.49 -6.05
CA SER A 218 15.81 0.97 -4.70
C SER A 218 14.57 1.17 -3.82
N ALA A 219 13.39 1.43 -4.39
CA ALA A 219 12.12 1.57 -3.66
C ALA A 219 11.45 0.22 -3.38
N ALA A 220 11.81 -0.84 -4.10
CA ALA A 220 11.17 -2.15 -4.05
C ALA A 220 11.28 -2.89 -2.69
N SER A 221 12.06 -2.36 -1.76
CA SER A 221 12.19 -2.82 -0.36
C SER A 221 11.52 -1.89 0.66
N HIS A 222 11.06 -0.70 0.26
CA HIS A 222 10.44 0.27 1.16
C HIS A 222 8.94 -0.02 1.31
N PRO A 223 8.44 -0.38 2.51
CA PRO A 223 7.06 -0.84 2.70
C PRO A 223 6.01 0.16 2.18
N GLU A 224 6.20 1.46 2.42
CA GLU A 224 5.25 2.49 2.01
C GLU A 224 5.24 2.73 0.49
N ALA A 225 6.37 2.54 -0.20
CA ALA A 225 6.43 2.60 -1.65
C ALA A 225 5.70 1.39 -2.27
N ILE A 226 5.94 0.18 -1.74
CA ILE A 226 5.25 -1.03 -2.18
C ILE A 226 3.75 -0.92 -1.92
N PHE A 227 3.36 -0.41 -0.74
CA PHE A 227 1.96 -0.12 -0.43
C PHE A 227 1.35 0.85 -1.44
N SER A 228 2.03 1.96 -1.72
CA SER A 228 1.56 2.97 -2.69
C SER A 228 1.42 2.40 -4.10
N MET A 229 2.37 1.56 -4.52
CA MET A 229 2.30 0.81 -5.78
C MET A 229 1.09 -0.12 -5.81
N GLY A 230 0.85 -0.89 -4.74
CA GLY A 230 -0.31 -1.77 -4.63
C GLY A 230 -1.64 -1.00 -4.75
N VAL A 231 -1.73 0.19 -4.15
CA VAL A 231 -2.92 1.05 -4.30
C VAL A 231 -3.09 1.51 -5.75
N LEU A 232 -2.02 1.92 -6.44
CA LEU A 232 -2.08 2.29 -7.86
C LEU A 232 -2.53 1.12 -8.75
N MET A 233 -2.03 -0.10 -8.48
CA MET A 233 -2.44 -1.30 -9.21
C MET A 233 -3.93 -1.60 -9.00
N LEU A 234 -4.44 -1.46 -7.76
CA LEU A 234 -5.89 -1.62 -7.50
C LEU A 234 -6.71 -0.57 -8.27
N GLU A 235 -6.29 0.69 -8.27
CA GLU A 235 -7.00 1.76 -9.00
C GLU A 235 -7.00 1.53 -10.52
N ARG A 236 -5.95 0.92 -11.07
CA ARG A 236 -5.85 0.52 -12.48
C ARG A 236 -6.66 -0.74 -12.80
N GLY A 237 -7.12 -1.49 -11.79
CA GLY A 237 -7.85 -2.73 -11.95
C GLY A 237 -6.97 -3.99 -12.05
N GLU A 238 -5.67 -3.88 -11.79
CA GLU A 238 -4.73 -5.01 -11.78
C GLU A 238 -4.76 -5.73 -10.43
N ILE A 239 -5.86 -6.39 -10.16
CA ILE A 239 -6.22 -6.86 -8.82
C ILE A 239 -5.21 -7.86 -8.25
N ASN A 240 -4.71 -8.79 -9.06
CA ASN A 240 -3.77 -9.82 -8.59
C ASN A 240 -2.43 -9.22 -8.19
N THR A 241 -1.81 -8.44 -9.09
CA THR A 241 -0.58 -7.69 -8.81
C THR A 241 -0.73 -6.81 -7.57
N ALA A 242 -1.89 -6.15 -7.45
CA ALA A 242 -2.15 -5.27 -6.33
C ALA A 242 -2.21 -6.01 -4.99
N VAL A 243 -2.92 -7.14 -4.92
CA VAL A 243 -3.00 -7.97 -3.72
C VAL A 243 -1.61 -8.47 -3.31
N GLU A 244 -0.81 -8.97 -4.26
CA GLU A 244 0.56 -9.43 -3.99
C GLU A 244 1.44 -8.33 -3.40
N LEU A 245 1.38 -7.12 -3.97
CA LEU A 245 2.13 -5.97 -3.46
C LEU A 245 1.66 -5.55 -2.06
N LEU A 246 0.35 -5.54 -1.82
CA LEU A 246 -0.21 -5.15 -0.51
C LEU A 246 0.10 -6.19 0.57
N GLU A 247 0.08 -7.48 0.26
CA GLU A 247 0.53 -8.55 1.16
C GLU A 247 2.03 -8.44 1.45
N LYS A 248 2.84 -8.15 0.42
CA LYS A 248 4.28 -7.89 0.61
C LYS A 248 4.52 -6.68 1.50
N ALA A 249 3.78 -5.59 1.30
CA ALA A 249 3.86 -4.39 2.14
C ALA A 249 3.47 -4.69 3.60
N GLU A 250 2.42 -5.48 3.82
CA GLU A 250 2.02 -5.93 5.16
C GLU A 250 3.10 -6.76 5.84
N LYS A 251 3.70 -7.72 5.11
CA LYS A 251 4.79 -8.56 5.63
C LYS A 251 6.03 -7.74 6.01
N LEU A 252 6.44 -6.80 5.16
CA LEU A 252 7.62 -5.96 5.40
C LEU A 252 7.34 -4.88 6.46
N GLY A 253 6.14 -4.32 6.47
CA GLY A 253 5.73 -3.25 7.39
C GLY A 253 5.26 -3.71 8.76
N GLY A 254 5.02 -5.02 8.95
CA GLY A 254 4.47 -5.61 10.17
C GLY A 254 5.30 -5.40 11.45
N GLY A 255 6.58 -5.07 11.33
CA GLY A 255 7.45 -4.73 12.47
C GLY A 255 7.42 -3.25 12.89
N ASN A 256 7.18 -2.31 11.96
CA ASN A 256 7.53 -0.90 12.12
C ASN A 256 6.43 0.06 11.61
N VAL A 257 6.56 0.58 10.37
CA VAL A 257 5.88 1.81 9.92
C VAL A 257 4.40 1.62 9.58
N LEU A 258 4.02 0.47 9.03
CA LEU A 258 2.64 0.23 8.55
C LEU A 258 1.71 -0.37 9.61
N LYS A 259 2.20 -0.71 10.80
CA LYS A 259 1.43 -1.39 11.85
C LYS A 259 0.15 -0.65 12.28
N LYS A 260 0.15 0.68 12.20
CA LYS A 260 -1.01 1.54 12.53
C LYS A 260 -1.70 2.14 11.31
N GLU A 261 -1.24 1.81 10.10
CA GLU A 261 -1.81 2.35 8.86
C GLU A 261 -3.06 1.56 8.47
N TRP A 262 -4.23 2.06 8.86
CA TRP A 262 -5.52 1.42 8.58
C TRP A 262 -5.84 1.29 7.07
N ARG A 263 -5.24 2.14 6.21
CA ARG A 263 -5.49 2.08 4.76
C ARG A 263 -4.90 0.83 4.13
N LEU A 264 -3.85 0.24 4.70
CA LEU A 264 -3.26 -0.99 4.16
C LEU A 264 -4.27 -2.15 4.21
N PRO A 265 -4.80 -2.57 5.37
CA PRO A 265 -5.81 -3.62 5.42
C PRO A 265 -7.11 -3.22 4.71
N LEU A 266 -7.49 -1.93 4.68
CA LEU A 266 -8.64 -1.51 3.86
C LEU A 266 -8.44 -1.84 2.38
N ASN A 267 -7.30 -1.45 1.79
CA ASN A 267 -7.05 -1.70 0.37
C ASN A 267 -6.87 -3.20 0.09
N LEU A 268 -6.19 -3.93 0.98
CA LEU A 268 -6.04 -5.37 0.85
C LEU A 268 -7.41 -6.09 0.91
N GLY A 269 -8.30 -5.65 1.80
CA GLY A 269 -9.68 -6.13 1.84
C GLY A 269 -10.46 -5.83 0.55
N ALA A 270 -10.26 -4.66 -0.06
CA ALA A 270 -10.85 -4.33 -1.35
C ALA A 270 -10.32 -5.24 -2.46
N GLY A 271 -9.01 -5.51 -2.48
CA GLY A 271 -8.39 -6.46 -3.41
C GLY A 271 -8.96 -7.88 -3.25
N TYR A 272 -9.05 -8.38 -2.02
CA TYR A 272 -9.67 -9.69 -1.75
C TYR A 272 -11.14 -9.75 -2.15
N LEU A 273 -11.90 -8.68 -1.93
CA LEU A 273 -13.30 -8.62 -2.35
C LEU A 273 -13.44 -8.71 -3.86
N LEU A 274 -12.57 -8.02 -4.61
CA LEU A 274 -12.51 -8.09 -6.07
C LEU A 274 -12.06 -9.47 -6.59
N GLN A 275 -11.25 -10.19 -5.81
CA GLN A 275 -10.94 -11.61 -6.03
C GLN A 275 -12.03 -12.58 -5.57
N LYS A 276 -13.20 -12.07 -5.13
CA LYS A 276 -14.30 -12.86 -4.55
C LYS A 276 -13.93 -13.65 -3.29
N LYS A 277 -12.83 -13.30 -2.61
CA LYS A 277 -12.38 -13.88 -1.33
C LYS A 277 -13.02 -13.14 -0.15
N ALA A 278 -14.32 -13.35 0.03
CA ALA A 278 -15.15 -12.54 0.92
C ALA A 278 -14.74 -12.62 2.40
N ASP A 279 -14.43 -13.79 2.95
CA ASP A 279 -14.02 -13.93 4.37
C ASP A 279 -12.66 -13.26 4.66
N ALA A 280 -11.73 -13.33 3.70
CA ALA A 280 -10.46 -12.63 3.80
C ALA A 280 -10.67 -11.11 3.74
N ALA A 281 -11.55 -10.63 2.85
CA ALA A 281 -11.94 -9.22 2.79
C ALA A 281 -12.58 -8.74 4.09
N LEU A 282 -13.50 -9.53 4.67
CA LEU A 282 -14.15 -9.23 5.94
C LEU A 282 -13.12 -9.02 7.05
N THR A 283 -12.21 -9.98 7.23
CA THR A 283 -11.15 -9.93 8.25
C THR A 283 -10.32 -8.66 8.11
N LYS A 284 -9.93 -8.29 6.88
CA LYS A 284 -9.13 -7.10 6.62
C LYS A 284 -9.91 -5.80 6.85
N PHE A 285 -11.18 -5.72 6.47
CA PHE A 285 -12.00 -4.55 6.73
C PHE A 285 -12.27 -4.33 8.23
N GLU A 286 -12.53 -5.41 8.98
CA GLU A 286 -12.69 -5.33 10.44
C GLU A 286 -11.39 -4.91 11.12
N TYR A 287 -10.25 -5.42 10.67
CA TYR A 287 -8.95 -4.99 11.17
C TYR A 287 -8.67 -3.51 10.87
N ALA A 288 -8.98 -3.04 9.66
CA ALA A 288 -8.86 -1.63 9.28
C ALA A 288 -9.73 -0.73 10.18
N LEU A 289 -10.99 -1.13 10.43
CA LEU A 289 -11.88 -0.43 11.34
C LEU A 289 -11.38 -0.49 12.78
N ASN A 290 -10.69 -1.56 13.18
CA ASN A 290 -10.09 -1.65 14.51
C ASN A 290 -8.93 -0.66 14.69
N LEU A 291 -8.09 -0.51 13.67
CA LEU A 291 -7.00 0.48 13.67
C LEU A 291 -7.51 1.92 13.62
N ASN A 292 -8.62 2.17 12.91
CA ASN A 292 -9.26 3.48 12.85
C ASN A 292 -10.78 3.37 12.95
N LYS A 293 -11.30 3.58 14.17
CA LYS A 293 -12.74 3.50 14.49
C LYS A 293 -13.60 4.55 13.78
N THR A 294 -12.99 5.57 13.18
CA THR A 294 -13.68 6.64 12.44
C THR A 294 -13.60 6.45 10.92
N CYS A 295 -13.03 5.33 10.44
CA CYS A 295 -12.85 5.03 9.03
C CYS A 295 -14.19 4.86 8.30
N GLU A 296 -14.61 5.89 7.57
CA GLU A 296 -15.85 5.91 6.79
C GLU A 296 -15.83 4.88 5.65
N LYS A 297 -14.68 4.73 4.98
CA LYS A 297 -14.51 3.76 3.88
C LYS A 297 -14.61 2.32 4.38
N CYS A 298 -14.21 2.07 5.62
CA CYS A 298 -14.36 0.76 6.25
C CYS A 298 -15.84 0.43 6.47
N HIS A 299 -16.64 1.39 6.97
CA HIS A 299 -18.09 1.22 7.07
C HIS A 299 -18.75 1.00 5.71
N TYR A 300 -18.39 1.78 4.69
CA TYR A 300 -18.92 1.57 3.34
C TYR A 300 -18.60 0.15 2.80
N ASN A 301 -17.34 -0.28 2.89
CA ASN A 301 -16.92 -1.58 2.37
C ASN A 301 -17.52 -2.75 3.16
N LEU A 302 -17.66 -2.63 4.49
CA LEU A 302 -18.37 -3.63 5.30
C LEU A 302 -19.86 -3.68 4.95
N ALA A 303 -20.52 -2.54 4.77
CA ALA A 303 -21.92 -2.49 4.35
C ALA A 303 -22.12 -3.15 2.98
N LEU A 304 -21.25 -2.83 2.00
CA LEU A 304 -21.23 -3.47 0.68
C LEU A 304 -21.07 -4.98 0.80
N LEU A 305 -20.05 -5.44 1.53
CA LEU A 305 -19.74 -6.86 1.69
C LEU A 305 -20.91 -7.63 2.32
N TYR A 306 -21.48 -7.11 3.41
CA TYR A 306 -22.63 -7.73 4.05
C TYR A 306 -23.89 -7.62 3.19
N ALA A 307 -24.07 -6.59 2.36
CA ALA A 307 -25.22 -6.45 1.48
C ALA A 307 -25.13 -7.31 0.19
N SER A 308 -23.96 -7.89 -0.11
CA SER A 308 -23.74 -8.81 -1.24
C SER A 308 -24.24 -10.22 -0.94
N TRP A 309 -25.55 -10.37 -0.70
CA TRP A 309 -26.20 -11.64 -0.33
C TRP A 309 -26.00 -12.74 -1.36
N ASP A 310 -26.24 -12.44 -2.63
CA ASP A 310 -26.21 -13.43 -3.71
C ASP A 310 -24.77 -13.84 -4.06
N ASP A 311 -23.84 -12.88 -4.01
CA ASP A 311 -22.42 -13.16 -4.28
C ASP A 311 -21.77 -13.98 -3.15
N PHE A 312 -22.14 -13.70 -1.90
CA PHE A 312 -21.48 -14.24 -0.71
C PHE A 312 -22.50 -14.69 0.34
N PRO A 313 -23.24 -15.79 0.12
CA PRO A 313 -24.33 -16.21 1.00
C PRO A 313 -23.88 -16.57 2.42
N GLN A 314 -22.63 -17.06 2.59
CA GLN A 314 -22.11 -17.59 3.85
C GLN A 314 -21.04 -16.69 4.50
N ILE A 315 -21.03 -15.39 4.18
CA ILE A 315 -19.99 -14.46 4.66
C ILE A 315 -19.88 -14.45 6.19
N GLY A 316 -18.68 -14.70 6.72
CA GLY A 316 -18.44 -14.72 8.17
C GLY A 316 -19.18 -15.82 8.94
N LYS A 317 -19.89 -16.73 8.23
CA LYS A 317 -20.75 -17.78 8.82
C LYS A 317 -21.75 -17.26 9.87
N ILE A 318 -22.21 -16.03 9.70
CA ILE A 318 -23.19 -15.39 10.58
C ILE A 318 -24.62 -15.67 10.09
N ALA A 319 -25.59 -15.60 11.00
CA ALA A 319 -27.00 -15.78 10.65
C ALA A 319 -27.52 -14.59 9.82
N ASP A 320 -28.50 -14.84 8.95
CA ASP A 320 -29.14 -13.80 8.11
C ASP A 320 -29.62 -12.59 8.92
N LYS A 321 -30.18 -12.83 10.11
CA LYS A 321 -30.62 -11.76 11.00
C LYS A 321 -29.44 -10.87 11.42
N GLU A 322 -28.37 -11.48 11.92
CA GLU A 322 -27.16 -10.76 12.35
C GLU A 322 -26.52 -10.01 11.16
N ARG A 323 -26.44 -10.66 10.00
CA ARG A 323 -25.93 -10.04 8.78
C ARG A 323 -26.72 -8.80 8.37
N ALA A 324 -28.05 -8.87 8.42
CA ALA A 324 -28.89 -7.72 8.12
C ALA A 324 -28.71 -6.57 9.13
N GLU A 325 -28.54 -6.88 10.42
CA GLU A 325 -28.19 -5.89 11.45
C GLU A 325 -26.84 -5.21 11.16
N LYS A 326 -25.82 -5.98 10.74
CA LYS A 326 -24.50 -5.47 10.33
C LYS A 326 -24.60 -4.54 9.10
N VAL A 327 -25.39 -4.91 8.08
CA VAL A 327 -25.64 -4.03 6.92
C VAL A 327 -26.17 -2.68 7.39
N ILE A 328 -27.22 -2.68 8.21
CA ILE A 328 -27.86 -1.44 8.70
C ILE A 328 -26.88 -0.62 9.54
N TYR A 329 -26.12 -1.26 10.44
CA TYR A 329 -25.14 -0.59 11.28
C TYR A 329 -24.09 0.15 10.45
N HIS A 330 -23.43 -0.54 9.53
CA HIS A 330 -22.36 0.05 8.74
C HIS A 330 -22.89 1.07 7.70
N ALA A 331 -24.03 0.78 7.06
CA ALA A 331 -24.68 1.71 6.13
C ALA A 331 -25.08 3.02 6.81
N LYS A 332 -25.66 2.95 8.03
CA LYS A 332 -25.99 4.15 8.81
C LYS A 332 -24.75 4.94 9.20
N ALA A 333 -23.70 4.29 9.69
CA ALA A 333 -22.46 4.97 10.06
C ALA A 333 -21.84 5.73 8.87
N TYR A 334 -21.85 5.11 7.68
CA TYR A 334 -21.38 5.78 6.46
C TYR A 334 -22.31 6.92 6.02
N ASN A 335 -23.63 6.72 6.10
CA ASN A 335 -24.61 7.77 5.77
C ASN A 335 -24.47 9.01 6.68
N GLU A 336 -24.25 8.81 7.98
CA GLU A 336 -24.00 9.92 8.92
C GLU A 336 -22.71 10.69 8.58
N PHE A 337 -21.67 9.99 8.13
CA PHE A 337 -20.47 10.64 7.61
C PHE A 337 -20.79 11.52 6.38
N LEU A 338 -21.53 11.01 5.39
CA LEU A 338 -21.90 11.76 4.19
C LEU A 338 -22.68 13.03 4.55
N LYS A 339 -23.66 12.93 5.45
CA LYS A 339 -24.43 14.08 5.95
C LYS A 339 -23.53 15.11 6.64
N LYS A 340 -22.66 14.66 7.56
CA LYS A 340 -21.73 15.55 8.28
C LYS A 340 -20.79 16.29 7.33
N LYS A 341 -20.37 15.64 6.24
CA LYS A 341 -19.50 16.23 5.21
C LYS A 341 -20.27 16.97 4.11
N LYS A 342 -21.60 17.01 4.16
CA LYS A 342 -22.46 17.61 3.13
C LYS A 342 -22.16 17.04 1.73
N ILE A 343 -21.77 15.77 1.66
CA ILE A 343 -21.49 15.10 0.39
C ILE A 343 -22.84 14.73 -0.24
N THR A 344 -23.13 15.32 -1.39
CA THR A 344 -24.38 15.08 -2.14
C THR A 344 -24.09 14.26 -3.38
N ASP A 345 -24.06 12.94 -3.25
CA ASP A 345 -24.03 12.00 -4.38
C ASP A 345 -25.33 11.18 -4.37
N ARG A 346 -26.22 11.48 -5.32
CA ARG A 346 -27.53 10.85 -5.41
C ARG A 346 -27.43 9.35 -5.73
N ALA A 347 -26.48 8.95 -6.57
CA ALA A 347 -26.31 7.55 -6.94
C ALA A 347 -25.79 6.74 -5.75
N LEU A 348 -24.87 7.31 -4.98
CA LEU A 348 -24.38 6.71 -3.74
C LEU A 348 -25.49 6.60 -2.69
N GLN A 349 -26.31 7.64 -2.52
CA GLN A 349 -27.43 7.62 -1.57
C GLN A 349 -28.44 6.51 -1.89
N ILE A 350 -28.85 6.40 -3.17
CA ILE A 350 -29.77 5.34 -3.62
C ILE A 350 -29.23 3.95 -3.30
N ARG A 351 -27.92 3.73 -3.50
CA ARG A 351 -27.27 2.45 -3.18
C ARG A 351 -27.35 2.12 -1.69
N ILE A 352 -27.03 3.08 -0.83
CA ILE A 352 -27.05 2.91 0.63
C ILE A 352 -28.47 2.64 1.12
N ASP A 353 -29.45 3.38 0.61
CA ASP A 353 -30.86 3.21 0.97
C ASP A 353 -31.38 1.82 0.56
N SER A 354 -31.02 1.37 -0.65
CA SER A 354 -31.33 0.02 -1.14
C SER A 354 -30.75 -1.08 -0.25
N TRP A 355 -29.49 -0.95 0.20
CA TRP A 355 -28.91 -1.91 1.14
C TRP A 355 -29.68 -1.98 2.46
N MET A 356 -30.06 -0.83 3.01
CA MET A 356 -30.81 -0.78 4.26
C MET A 356 -32.24 -1.33 4.12
N GLU A 357 -32.91 -1.05 3.00
CA GLU A 357 -34.26 -1.57 2.70
C GLU A 357 -34.25 -3.10 2.62
N LEU A 358 -33.35 -3.67 1.80
CA LEU A 358 -33.22 -5.13 1.66
C LEU A 358 -32.90 -5.81 3.00
N ALA A 359 -32.04 -5.19 3.82
CA ALA A 359 -31.73 -5.71 5.14
C ALA A 359 -32.95 -5.68 6.08
N ARG A 360 -33.76 -4.61 6.05
CA ARG A 360 -35.00 -4.53 6.85
C ARG A 360 -36.03 -5.57 6.43
N ASP A 361 -36.17 -5.82 5.13
CA ASP A 361 -37.10 -6.85 4.64
C ASP A 361 -36.69 -8.25 5.10
N ARG A 362 -35.38 -8.55 5.07
CA ARG A 362 -34.86 -9.82 5.61
C ARG A 362 -35.09 -9.94 7.12
N LEU A 363 -34.91 -8.87 7.89
CA LEU A 363 -35.23 -8.86 9.33
C LEU A 363 -36.72 -9.08 9.61
N ALA A 364 -37.60 -8.55 8.76
CA ALA A 364 -39.04 -8.71 8.87
C ALA A 364 -39.54 -10.08 8.37
N GLY A 365 -38.65 -10.96 7.91
CA GLY A 365 -39.02 -12.23 7.28
C GLY A 365 -39.73 -12.06 5.93
N LYS A 366 -39.63 -10.87 5.31
CA LYS A 366 -40.30 -10.51 4.05
C LYS A 366 -39.48 -10.89 2.81
N GLY A 367 -38.40 -11.67 2.94
CA GLY A 367 -37.48 -11.95 1.84
C GLY A 367 -36.96 -13.39 1.78
N SER A 368 -37.73 -14.29 1.17
CA SER A 368 -37.31 -15.23 0.10
C SER A 368 -38.50 -16.12 -0.28
N LYS A 369 -39.15 -15.81 -1.41
CA LYS A 369 -39.95 -16.73 -2.22
C LYS A 369 -39.36 -16.75 -3.62
#